data_AF-A0A3F2RUA5-F1
#
_entry.id   AF-A0A3F2RUA5-F1
#
_cell.length_a   1.000
_cell.length_b   1.000
_cell.length_c   1.000
_cell.angle_alpha   90.00
_cell.angle_beta   90.00
_cell.angle_gamma   90.00
#
_symmetry.space_group_name_H-M   'P 1'
#
loop_
_entity.id
_entity.type
_entity.pdbx_description
1 polymer ?
#
loop_
_entity_poly.entity_id
_entity_poly.type
_entity_poly.pdbx_seq_one_letter_code
_entity_poly.pdbx_strand_id
1 'polypeptide(L)'
;MLLEGDDARLEEFSSSLLLSARPTLAELRQKFPFEGCYHFRLQVSLPDAREEGERPTAKVDEELVDVPEDRQFSSFFRWQAKPSSEGSLGYSMPQPTPQQDGGSVLFGMKKALASKMKSSVMAQTLQKHSAQMWEKVTTAATGVGSTSGNAPPTAAALAQLAKLIGAMKAPLHSGTREHAELLQRLWASCFDPQPFQLSRMEWNRLGFRHGDPMRELQFLLPLQCLVFFHEVHRTVALPILNDQSGPEAYSYALVGSQIAYVLADLLQLRDGGCLGSERPFWRLFEDPIAFFELYSIAFRAFDASWKLDAGKSSDINFHLSYVSDFAQELLRRGPETVASLVEHAYQLQNW
;
A
#
# COMPACT_ATOMS: atom_id res chain seq x y z
N MET A 1 13.55 -58.27 10.97
CA MET A 1 14.29 -59.06 9.97
C MET A 1 14.80 -58.05 8.95
N LEU A 2 16.14 -57.98 8.79
CA LEU A 2 16.83 -57.03 7.91
C LEU A 2 16.34 -57.14 6.46
N LEU A 3 16.23 -56.00 5.79
CA LEU A 3 16.56 -55.89 4.36
C LEU A 3 17.46 -54.66 4.22
N GLU A 4 18.74 -54.94 4.03
CA GLU A 4 19.74 -54.03 3.48
C GLU A 4 19.30 -53.59 2.08
N GLY A 5 19.35 -52.30 1.80
CA GLY A 5 19.02 -51.74 0.50
C GLY A 5 19.63 -50.35 0.35
N ASP A 6 20.79 -50.32 -0.29
CA ASP A 6 21.50 -49.18 -0.90
C ASP A 6 21.14 -47.77 -0.43
N ASP A 7 22.05 -47.18 0.37
CA ASP A 7 22.10 -45.77 0.77
C ASP A 7 22.18 -44.77 -0.41
N ALA A 8 22.32 -45.23 -1.64
CA ALA A 8 22.56 -44.38 -2.81
C ALA A 8 21.29 -43.75 -3.42
N ARG A 9 20.09 -44.00 -2.88
CA ARG A 9 18.81 -43.57 -3.49
C ARG A 9 17.94 -42.65 -2.66
N LEU A 10 18.39 -42.22 -1.48
CA LEU A 10 17.62 -41.34 -0.59
C LEU A 10 17.88 -39.83 -0.80
N GLU A 11 18.82 -39.42 -1.66
CA GLU A 11 19.05 -38.00 -1.95
C GLU A 11 18.04 -37.38 -2.93
N GLU A 12 17.22 -38.18 -3.61
CA GLU A 12 16.40 -37.70 -4.73
C GLU A 12 15.18 -36.86 -4.29
N PHE A 13 14.88 -36.76 -2.98
CA PHE A 13 13.77 -35.97 -2.44
C PHE A 13 14.10 -35.22 -1.13
N SER A 14 15.32 -34.71 -0.98
CA SER A 14 15.64 -33.85 0.16
C SER A 14 15.17 -32.40 -0.09
N SER A 15 14.30 -31.89 0.77
CA SER A 15 13.82 -30.48 0.78
C SER A 15 14.86 -29.48 1.27
N SER A 16 16.06 -29.95 1.60
CA SER A 16 17.22 -29.17 1.98
C SER A 16 18.47 -29.74 1.30
N LEU A 17 19.24 -28.88 0.64
CA LEU A 17 20.48 -29.26 -0.04
C LEU A 17 21.63 -28.43 0.54
N LEU A 18 22.67 -29.12 0.97
CA LEU A 18 23.88 -28.46 1.46
C LEU A 18 24.69 -27.94 0.28
N LEU A 19 25.02 -26.66 0.33
CA LEU A 19 25.91 -26.00 -0.61
C LEU A 19 27.31 -25.86 -0.02
N SER A 20 28.30 -25.70 -0.88
CA SER A 20 29.65 -25.35 -0.45
C SER A 20 29.69 -24.02 0.32
N ALA A 21 30.75 -23.79 1.09
CA ALA A 21 30.93 -22.56 1.87
C ALA A 21 30.98 -21.27 1.01
N ARG A 22 31.16 -21.41 -0.31
CA ARG A 22 31.09 -20.33 -1.30
C ARG A 22 30.36 -20.85 -2.54
N PRO A 23 29.03 -20.91 -2.51
CA PRO A 23 28.26 -21.54 -3.57
C PRO A 23 28.47 -20.80 -4.90
N THR A 24 28.65 -21.56 -5.98
CA THR A 24 28.71 -21.00 -7.33
C THR A 24 27.40 -21.26 -8.08
N LEU A 25 27.10 -20.42 -9.08
CA LEU A 25 25.93 -20.62 -9.95
C LEU A 25 25.97 -21.98 -10.67
N ALA A 26 27.17 -22.46 -11.00
CA ALA A 26 27.36 -23.78 -11.62
C ALA A 26 26.96 -24.92 -10.67
N GLU A 27 27.33 -24.81 -9.40
CA GLU A 27 26.97 -25.79 -8.36
C GLU A 27 25.45 -25.83 -8.14
N LEU A 28 24.79 -24.67 -8.11
CA LEU A 28 23.33 -24.57 -8.02
C LEU A 28 22.64 -25.21 -9.22
N ARG A 29 23.07 -24.92 -10.44
CA ARG A 29 22.47 -25.49 -11.67
C ARG A 29 22.66 -27.01 -11.78
N GLN A 30 23.77 -27.54 -11.26
CA GLN A 30 24.01 -28.98 -11.24
C GLN A 30 23.08 -29.69 -10.24
N LYS A 31 22.77 -29.05 -9.11
CA LYS A 31 21.90 -29.61 -8.07
C LYS A 31 20.40 -29.37 -8.31
N PHE A 32 20.05 -28.41 -9.17
CA PHE A 32 18.67 -28.09 -9.55
C PHE A 32 18.50 -28.15 -11.08
N PRO A 33 18.26 -29.33 -11.66
CA PRO A 33 18.14 -29.51 -13.12
C PRO A 33 16.80 -29.04 -13.71
N PHE A 34 16.01 -28.23 -12.99
CA PHE A 34 14.67 -27.80 -13.42
C PHE A 34 14.69 -26.34 -13.92
N GLU A 35 14.04 -26.06 -15.05
CA GLU A 35 13.76 -24.69 -15.51
C GLU A 35 12.47 -24.16 -14.89
N GLY A 36 12.54 -23.03 -14.17
CA GLY A 36 11.39 -22.41 -13.51
C GLY A 36 11.76 -21.32 -12.49
N CYS A 37 10.76 -20.65 -11.92
CA CYS A 37 10.93 -19.70 -10.81
C CYS A 37 10.77 -20.45 -9.47
N TYR A 38 11.80 -20.43 -8.63
CA TYR A 38 11.82 -21.13 -7.34
C TYR A 38 12.13 -20.18 -6.19
N HIS A 39 11.43 -20.34 -5.07
CA HIS A 39 11.75 -19.68 -3.81
C HIS A 39 12.66 -20.59 -2.99
N PHE A 40 13.83 -20.08 -2.61
CA PHE A 40 14.74 -20.77 -1.70
C PHE A 40 14.83 -20.04 -0.36
N ARG A 41 14.91 -20.80 0.73
CA ARG A 41 15.18 -20.27 2.06
C ARG A 41 16.58 -20.72 2.48
N LEU A 42 17.50 -19.77 2.55
CA LEU A 42 18.87 -20.01 3.03
C LEU A 42 18.85 -20.07 4.56
N GLN A 43 19.28 -21.21 5.11
CA GLN A 43 19.48 -21.39 6.54
C GLN A 43 20.97 -21.61 6.78
N VAL A 44 21.63 -20.64 7.42
CA VAL A 44 23.04 -20.74 7.79
C VAL A 44 23.12 -21.42 9.15
N SER A 45 23.75 -22.59 9.21
CA SER A 45 24.11 -23.24 10.47
C SER A 45 25.30 -22.48 11.09
N LEU A 46 25.01 -21.64 12.07
CA LEU A 46 26.04 -21.07 12.94
C LEU A 46 26.58 -22.20 13.85
N PRO A 47 27.90 -22.43 13.92
CA PRO A 47 28.46 -23.34 14.89
C PRO A 47 28.33 -22.78 16.30
N ASP A 48 27.95 -23.64 17.24
CA ASP A 48 27.78 -23.32 18.66
C ASP A 48 29.04 -22.67 19.25
N ALA A 49 28.81 -21.61 20.03
CA ALA A 49 29.82 -20.79 20.65
C ALA A 49 30.71 -21.57 21.61
N ARG A 50 32.03 -21.38 21.49
CA ARG A 50 32.97 -21.34 22.61
C ARG A 50 34.29 -20.67 22.20
N GLU A 51 34.81 -19.92 23.16
CA GLU A 51 36.12 -19.27 23.27
C GLU A 51 36.21 -17.77 22.95
N GLU A 52 36.76 -17.10 23.97
CA GLU A 52 36.92 -15.68 24.20
C GLU A 52 38.07 -15.10 23.37
N GLY A 53 38.00 -13.79 23.08
CA GLY A 53 39.18 -12.98 22.82
C GLY A 53 39.28 -12.36 21.43
N GLU A 54 39.37 -11.02 21.43
CA GLU A 54 39.83 -10.12 20.36
C GLU A 54 38.86 -9.80 19.21
N ARG A 55 38.41 -8.53 19.19
CA ARG A 55 37.83 -7.87 18.02
C ARG A 55 38.93 -7.50 17.03
N PRO A 56 38.76 -7.81 15.74
CA PRO A 56 39.17 -6.94 14.67
C PRO A 56 37.94 -6.37 13.95
N THR A 57 37.90 -5.05 13.85
CA THR A 57 36.95 -4.29 13.03
C THR A 57 37.14 -4.64 11.55
N ALA A 58 36.36 -5.57 11.03
CA ALA A 58 36.18 -5.74 9.59
C ALA A 58 34.87 -5.05 9.19
N LYS A 59 35.01 -4.04 8.33
CA LYS A 59 33.88 -3.35 7.68
C LYS A 59 33.08 -4.40 6.93
N VAL A 60 31.81 -4.57 7.32
CA VAL A 60 30.84 -5.30 6.53
C VAL A 60 30.44 -4.34 5.42
N ASP A 61 30.82 -4.66 4.18
CA ASP A 61 30.22 -4.02 3.00
C ASP A 61 28.73 -4.37 3.02
N GLU A 62 27.90 -3.38 3.35
CA GLU A 62 26.46 -3.36 3.10
C GLU A 62 26.21 -3.29 1.58
N GLU A 63 26.54 -4.37 0.87
CA GLU A 63 25.93 -4.67 -0.42
C GLU A 63 24.96 -5.83 -0.20
N LEU A 64 23.95 -5.57 0.64
CA LEU A 64 22.87 -6.50 0.91
C LEU A 64 21.90 -6.46 -0.27
N VAL A 65 21.85 -7.59 -0.99
CA VAL A 65 20.77 -8.13 -1.82
C VAL A 65 19.64 -7.15 -2.10
N ASP A 66 19.79 -6.46 -3.21
CA ASP A 66 18.80 -5.57 -3.81
C ASP A 66 17.69 -6.42 -4.46
N VAL A 67 16.57 -6.58 -3.76
CA VAL A 67 15.38 -7.26 -4.28
C VAL A 67 14.65 -6.29 -5.23
N PRO A 68 14.39 -6.64 -6.50
CA PRO A 68 13.73 -5.75 -7.46
C PRO A 68 12.35 -5.23 -6.99
N GLU A 69 11.64 -6.01 -6.19
CA GLU A 69 10.36 -5.63 -5.57
C GLU A 69 10.53 -4.48 -4.56
N ASP A 70 11.62 -4.41 -3.79
CA ASP A 70 11.89 -3.34 -2.81
C ASP A 70 12.22 -1.99 -3.49
N ARG A 71 12.82 -2.02 -4.69
CA ARG A 71 13.04 -0.81 -5.50
C ARG A 71 11.74 -0.24 -6.05
N GLN A 72 10.85 -1.09 -6.58
CA GLN A 72 9.53 -0.66 -7.06
C GLN A 72 8.64 -0.18 -5.90
N PHE A 73 8.68 -0.88 -4.77
CA PHE A 73 7.99 -0.58 -3.52
C PHE A 73 8.35 0.79 -2.94
N SER A 74 9.64 1.07 -2.75
CA SER A 74 10.09 2.37 -2.23
C SER A 74 9.82 3.52 -3.22
N SER A 75 9.85 3.25 -4.53
CA SER A 75 9.52 4.25 -5.55
C SER A 75 8.04 4.65 -5.60
N PHE A 76 7.10 3.75 -5.26
CA PHE A 76 5.67 4.06 -5.22
C PHE A 76 5.37 5.18 -4.21
N PHE A 77 5.94 5.10 -3.00
CA PHE A 77 5.73 6.11 -1.95
C PHE A 77 6.73 7.27 -1.98
N ARG A 78 7.87 7.15 -2.69
CA ARG A 78 8.86 8.25 -2.81
C ARG A 78 8.29 9.50 -3.48
N TRP A 79 7.28 9.35 -4.35
CA TRP A 79 6.65 10.51 -4.98
C TRP A 79 5.73 11.31 -4.02
N GLN A 80 5.04 10.66 -3.07
CA GLN A 80 4.27 11.36 -2.03
C GLN A 80 5.13 12.16 -1.04
N ALA A 81 6.44 11.90 -1.00
CA ALA A 81 7.40 12.54 -0.10
C ALA A 81 8.14 13.73 -0.73
N LYS A 82 7.88 14.10 -2.00
CA LYS A 82 8.53 15.27 -2.62
C LYS A 82 7.91 16.56 -2.07
N PRO A 83 8.66 17.42 -1.35
CA PRO A 83 8.22 18.79 -1.13
C PRO A 83 8.17 19.49 -2.50
N SER A 84 7.10 20.22 -2.75
CA SER A 84 6.93 21.09 -3.91
C SER A 84 7.97 22.22 -3.86
N SER A 85 9.17 21.95 -4.36
CA SER A 85 10.19 22.97 -4.61
C SER A 85 10.71 22.85 -6.03
N GLU A 86 10.09 23.60 -6.94
CA GLU A 86 10.81 24.21 -8.08
C GLU A 86 9.95 25.34 -8.67
N GLY A 87 10.40 26.56 -8.41
CA GLY A 87 9.76 27.81 -8.79
C GLY A 87 10.67 28.96 -8.38
N SER A 88 11.83 29.04 -9.02
CA SER A 88 12.83 30.10 -8.86
C SER A 88 12.23 31.48 -9.17
N LEU A 89 12.27 32.40 -8.22
CA LEU A 89 12.32 33.85 -8.44
C LEU A 89 13.13 34.45 -7.29
N GLY A 90 14.34 34.89 -7.62
CA GLY A 90 15.32 35.38 -6.66
C GLY A 90 14.93 36.71 -6.03
N TYR A 91 15.28 36.85 -4.75
CA TYR A 91 15.62 38.14 -4.15
C TYR A 91 16.76 37.95 -3.16
N SER A 92 17.71 38.87 -3.24
CA SER A 92 19.01 38.88 -2.58
C SER A 92 18.91 38.98 -1.05
N MET A 93 19.81 38.26 -0.37
CA MET A 93 20.11 38.39 1.06
C MET A 93 20.99 39.61 1.35
N PRO A 94 20.78 40.35 2.46
CA PRO A 94 21.83 41.13 3.10
C PRO A 94 22.56 40.29 4.16
N GLN A 95 23.89 40.44 4.17
CA GLN A 95 24.84 39.85 5.12
C GLN A 95 24.67 40.45 6.55
N PRO A 96 25.04 39.73 7.63
CA PRO A 96 24.81 40.18 9.01
C PRO A 96 26.00 40.94 9.61
N THR A 97 25.70 41.95 10.44
CA THR A 97 26.61 42.47 11.48
C THR A 97 26.20 41.97 12.87
N PRO A 98 27.13 41.86 13.82
CA PRO A 98 26.99 41.03 15.01
C PRO A 98 26.45 41.77 16.25
N GLN A 99 26.08 40.96 17.25
CA GLN A 99 25.85 41.24 18.67
C GLN A 99 24.42 41.51 19.17
N GLN A 100 23.96 40.50 19.92
CA GLN A 100 23.53 40.53 21.32
C GLN A 100 22.05 40.28 21.68
N ASP A 101 21.97 39.38 22.68
CA ASP A 101 20.98 39.12 23.71
C ASP A 101 19.68 38.37 23.38
N GLY A 102 19.73 37.10 23.81
CA GLY A 102 18.60 36.19 23.94
C GLY A 102 17.66 36.62 25.06
N GLY A 103 16.36 36.47 24.79
CA GLY A 103 15.32 36.76 25.77
C GLY A 103 14.13 37.57 25.24
N SER A 104 13.91 37.67 23.92
CA SER A 104 12.63 38.21 23.41
C SER A 104 12.39 37.88 21.93
N VAL A 105 12.02 36.63 21.61
CA VAL A 105 11.61 36.25 20.23
C VAL A 105 10.28 35.48 20.19
N LEU A 106 9.70 35.07 21.32
CA LEU A 106 8.49 34.22 21.33
C LEU A 106 7.13 34.95 21.34
N PHE A 107 7.07 36.26 21.16
CA PHE A 107 5.78 36.99 21.11
C PHE A 107 5.52 37.81 19.83
N GLY A 108 6.47 37.89 18.89
CA GLY A 108 6.39 38.77 17.72
C GLY A 108 5.78 38.19 16.44
N MET A 109 5.79 36.86 16.25
CA MET A 109 5.33 36.25 14.98
C MET A 109 3.82 35.96 14.91
N LYS A 110 3.01 36.42 15.86
CA LYS A 110 1.54 36.24 15.84
C LYS A 110 0.77 37.29 15.02
N LYS A 111 1.44 38.33 14.48
CA LYS A 111 0.75 39.45 13.80
C LYS A 111 1.04 39.66 12.31
N ALA A 112 1.83 38.81 11.66
CA ALA A 112 2.14 38.96 10.23
C ALA A 112 1.53 37.89 9.29
N LEU A 113 0.71 36.96 9.81
CA LEU A 113 -0.01 35.98 9.00
C LEU A 113 -1.53 36.02 9.21
N ALA A 114 -2.06 37.22 9.49
CA ALA A 114 -3.48 37.45 9.73
C ALA A 114 -4.03 38.52 8.78
N SER A 115 -3.75 38.41 7.48
CA SER A 115 -4.49 39.17 6.47
C SER A 115 -4.39 38.57 5.08
N LYS A 116 -5.14 37.48 4.86
CA LYS A 116 -5.98 37.22 3.66
C LYS A 116 -6.41 35.76 3.63
N MET A 117 -7.40 35.43 4.45
CA MET A 117 -8.28 34.29 4.17
C MET A 117 -9.67 34.67 4.65
N LYS A 118 -10.47 35.20 3.74
CA LYS A 118 -11.91 35.31 3.98
C LYS A 118 -12.48 33.90 3.92
N SER A 119 -12.77 33.40 5.12
CA SER A 119 -13.91 32.54 5.48
C SER A 119 -14.27 31.41 4.51
N SER A 120 -13.70 30.23 4.76
CA SER A 120 -14.41 28.97 4.50
C SER A 120 -14.77 28.38 5.86
N VAL A 121 -16.06 28.08 6.06
CA VAL A 121 -16.59 27.35 7.22
C VAL A 121 -15.79 26.06 7.44
N MET A 122 -15.24 25.49 6.37
CA MET A 122 -14.43 24.27 6.35
C MET A 122 -13.08 24.41 7.10
N ALA A 123 -12.41 25.56 7.00
CA ALA A 123 -11.14 25.78 7.72
C ALA A 123 -11.37 25.87 9.24
N GLN A 124 -12.51 26.44 9.65
CA GLN A 124 -12.89 26.52 11.05
C GLN A 124 -13.30 25.14 11.61
N THR A 125 -13.99 24.30 10.84
CA THR A 125 -14.33 22.92 11.26
C THR A 125 -13.07 22.05 11.41
N LEU A 126 -12.15 22.08 10.44
CA LEU A 126 -10.90 21.32 10.50
C LEU A 126 -9.99 21.77 11.66
N GLN A 127 -9.95 23.08 11.92
CA GLN A 127 -9.16 23.64 13.02
C GLN A 127 -9.78 23.40 14.40
N LYS A 128 -11.12 23.43 14.50
CA LYS A 128 -11.85 23.15 15.75
C LYS A 128 -11.82 21.65 16.10
N HIS A 129 -12.00 20.77 15.11
CA HIS A 129 -11.89 19.33 15.30
C HIS A 129 -10.46 18.90 15.59
N SER A 130 -9.45 19.45 14.90
CA SER A 130 -8.04 19.14 15.22
C SER A 130 -7.66 19.58 16.63
N ALA A 131 -8.02 20.80 17.06
CA ALA A 131 -7.71 21.28 18.42
C ALA A 131 -8.33 20.39 19.51
N GLN A 132 -9.58 19.94 19.34
CA GLN A 132 -10.23 19.02 20.26
C GLN A 132 -9.66 17.59 20.20
N MET A 133 -9.10 17.16 19.06
CA MET A 133 -8.46 15.85 18.90
C MET A 133 -7.05 15.79 19.50
N TRP A 134 -6.26 16.86 19.40
CA TRP A 134 -4.94 16.92 20.06
C TRP A 134 -5.06 16.76 21.58
N GLU A 135 -6.12 17.31 22.18
CA GLU A 135 -6.38 17.17 23.62
C GLU A 135 -6.71 15.71 24.01
N LYS A 136 -7.54 15.02 23.22
CA LYS A 136 -7.92 13.61 23.47
C LYS A 136 -6.78 12.60 23.26
N VAL A 137 -5.95 12.80 22.24
CA VAL A 137 -4.77 11.94 21.98
C VAL A 137 -3.74 12.07 23.11
N THR A 138 -3.58 13.28 23.66
CA THR A 138 -2.65 13.50 24.78
C THR A 138 -3.13 12.81 26.06
N THR A 139 -4.45 12.73 26.29
CA THR A 139 -5.01 12.00 27.45
C THR A 139 -4.98 10.47 27.31
N ALA A 140 -5.10 9.94 26.10
CA ALA A 140 -5.00 8.50 25.85
C ALA A 140 -3.56 7.97 25.97
N ALA A 141 -2.56 8.79 25.63
CA ALA A 141 -1.14 8.43 25.77
C ALA A 141 -0.67 8.25 27.23
N THR A 142 -1.42 8.79 28.21
CA THR A 142 -1.11 8.68 29.64
C THR A 142 -1.88 7.57 30.37
N GLY A 143 -2.83 6.92 29.71
CA GLY A 143 -3.66 5.86 30.30
C GLY A 143 -3.06 4.48 30.08
N VAL A 144 -2.25 4.01 31.03
CA VAL A 144 -1.87 2.59 31.13
C VAL A 144 -3.14 1.78 31.41
N GLY A 145 -3.52 0.93 30.46
CA GLY A 145 -4.47 -0.16 30.66
C GLY A 145 -5.90 0.10 30.18
N SER A 146 -6.18 -0.19 28.91
CA SER A 146 -7.49 -0.70 28.52
C SER A 146 -7.37 -1.59 27.29
N THR A 147 -7.42 -2.89 27.52
CA THR A 147 -7.64 -3.95 26.52
C THR A 147 -9.11 -3.98 26.10
N SER A 148 -9.63 -2.85 25.63
CA SER A 148 -10.98 -2.76 25.06
C SER A 148 -10.85 -2.54 23.56
N GLY A 149 -11.46 -3.44 22.79
CA GLY A 149 -11.21 -3.63 21.37
C GLY A 149 -11.56 -2.45 20.46
N ASN A 150 -11.89 -1.26 20.95
CA ASN A 150 -12.08 -0.08 20.11
C ASN A 150 -11.19 1.05 20.65
N ALA A 151 -10.29 1.54 19.82
CA ALA A 151 -9.45 2.71 20.13
C ALA A 151 -9.68 3.78 19.06
N PRO A 152 -9.41 5.07 19.33
CA PRO A 152 -9.34 6.09 18.28
C PRO A 152 -8.08 5.89 17.42
N PRO A 153 -8.00 6.50 16.22
CA PRO A 153 -6.80 6.39 15.40
C PRO A 153 -5.59 7.04 16.07
N THR A 154 -4.44 6.37 16.04
CA THR A 154 -3.17 6.91 16.53
C THR A 154 -2.69 8.06 15.64
N ALA A 155 -1.72 8.86 16.10
CA ALA A 155 -1.19 9.96 15.30
C ALA A 155 -0.61 9.49 13.94
N ALA A 156 0.02 8.32 13.91
CA ALA A 156 0.53 7.70 12.69
C ALA A 156 -0.63 7.30 11.76
N ALA A 157 -1.66 6.64 12.28
CA ALA A 157 -2.86 6.29 11.52
C ALA A 157 -3.58 7.53 10.98
N LEU A 158 -3.76 8.58 11.79
CA LEU A 158 -4.37 9.85 11.35
C LEU A 158 -3.60 10.48 10.18
N ALA A 159 -2.27 10.42 10.19
CA ALA A 159 -1.46 10.95 9.10
C ALA A 159 -1.69 10.19 7.78
N GLN A 160 -1.81 8.86 7.82
CA GLN A 160 -2.13 8.08 6.62
C GLN A 160 -3.57 8.28 6.16
N LEU A 161 -4.54 8.27 7.09
CA LEU A 161 -5.94 8.54 6.80
C LEU A 161 -6.12 9.92 6.16
N ALA A 162 -5.42 10.95 6.65
CA ALA A 162 -5.46 12.27 6.04
C ALA A 162 -4.97 12.28 4.58
N LYS A 163 -3.94 11.50 4.23
CA LYS A 163 -3.50 11.35 2.84
C LYS A 163 -4.57 10.67 1.98
N LEU A 164 -5.20 9.61 2.50
CA LEU A 164 -6.28 8.91 1.80
C LEU A 164 -7.50 9.80 1.58
N ILE A 165 -7.89 10.60 2.60
CA ILE A 165 -8.95 11.63 2.48
C ILE A 165 -8.56 12.66 1.40
N GLY A 166 -7.30 13.09 1.37
CA GLY A 166 -6.77 13.97 0.34
C GLY A 166 -6.90 13.38 -1.06
N ALA A 167 -6.47 12.12 -1.25
CA ALA A 167 -6.59 11.41 -2.52
C ALA A 167 -8.05 11.16 -2.94
N MET A 168 -8.95 10.90 -1.99
CA MET A 168 -10.39 10.80 -2.24
C MET A 168 -11.03 12.09 -2.72
N LYS A 169 -10.45 13.24 -2.35
CA LYS A 169 -10.96 14.58 -2.70
C LYS A 169 -10.20 15.22 -3.85
N ALA A 170 -9.08 14.64 -4.27
CA ALA A 170 -8.25 15.15 -5.35
C ALA A 170 -8.81 14.69 -6.71
N PRO A 171 -9.48 15.58 -7.48
CA PRO A 171 -9.90 15.27 -8.82
C PRO A 171 -8.72 14.98 -9.75
N LEU A 172 -8.89 14.00 -10.63
CA LEU A 172 -7.93 13.72 -11.69
C LEU A 172 -7.97 14.79 -12.77
N HIS A 173 -6.79 15.15 -13.24
CA HIS A 173 -6.58 16.22 -14.20
C HIS A 173 -5.43 15.83 -15.13
N SER A 174 -5.65 15.99 -16.44
CA SER A 174 -4.65 15.69 -17.48
C SER A 174 -3.46 16.64 -17.47
N GLY A 175 -3.60 17.85 -16.92
CA GLY A 175 -2.51 18.82 -16.75
C GLY A 175 -1.57 18.52 -15.59
N THR A 176 -1.93 17.59 -14.70
CA THR A 176 -1.10 17.20 -13.56
C THR A 176 -0.17 16.09 -13.99
N ARG A 177 1.12 16.40 -14.09
CA ARG A 177 2.18 15.44 -14.45
C ARG A 177 2.11 14.15 -13.65
N GLU A 178 1.86 14.27 -12.36
CA GLU A 178 1.87 13.15 -11.40
C GLU A 178 0.72 12.17 -11.65
N HIS A 179 -0.45 12.69 -12.05
CA HIS A 179 -1.58 11.85 -12.46
C HIS A 179 -1.28 11.10 -13.77
N ALA A 180 -0.62 11.78 -14.72
CA ALA A 180 -0.18 11.16 -15.97
C ALA A 180 0.87 10.06 -15.73
N GLU A 181 1.81 10.29 -14.81
CA GLU A 181 2.81 9.29 -14.40
C GLU A 181 2.17 8.04 -13.78
N LEU A 182 1.13 8.20 -12.93
CA LEU A 182 0.38 7.07 -12.39
C LEU A 182 -0.36 6.27 -13.48
N LEU A 183 -0.99 6.94 -14.45
CA LEU A 183 -1.60 6.24 -15.59
C LEU A 183 -0.56 5.54 -16.47
N GLN A 184 0.62 6.15 -16.65
CA GLN A 184 1.70 5.51 -17.39
C GLN A 184 2.18 4.23 -16.70
N ARG A 185 2.27 4.24 -15.37
CA ARG A 185 2.62 3.07 -14.55
C ARG A 185 1.57 1.97 -14.63
N LEU A 186 0.29 2.33 -14.53
CA LEU A 186 -0.82 1.39 -14.73
C LEU A 186 -0.76 0.79 -16.13
N TRP A 187 -0.56 1.62 -17.16
CA TRP A 187 -0.46 1.17 -18.55
C TRP A 187 0.68 0.20 -18.77
N ALA A 188 1.90 0.56 -18.32
CA ALA A 188 3.07 -0.31 -18.42
C ALA A 188 2.80 -1.64 -17.72
N SER A 189 2.10 -1.62 -16.58
CA SER A 189 1.75 -2.83 -15.87
C SER A 189 0.72 -3.68 -16.64
N CYS A 190 -0.21 -3.09 -17.39
CA CYS A 190 -1.26 -3.88 -18.06
C CYS A 190 -0.91 -4.29 -19.50
N PHE A 191 -0.09 -3.50 -20.21
CA PHE A 191 0.02 -3.57 -21.67
C PHE A 191 1.46 -3.56 -22.22
N ASP A 192 2.50 -3.73 -21.40
CA ASP A 192 3.90 -3.83 -21.87
C ASP A 192 4.05 -4.88 -23.00
N PRO A 193 4.60 -4.53 -24.19
CA PRO A 193 5.39 -3.33 -24.54
C PRO A 193 4.67 -2.22 -25.34
N GLN A 194 3.36 -2.09 -25.24
CA GLN A 194 2.63 -1.07 -25.99
C GLN A 194 2.99 0.37 -25.54
N PRO A 195 3.12 1.34 -26.47
CA PRO A 195 3.45 2.72 -26.12
C PRO A 195 2.28 3.38 -25.38
N PHE A 196 2.59 4.06 -24.27
CA PHE A 196 1.61 4.76 -23.44
C PHE A 196 1.00 5.97 -24.16
N GLN A 197 -0.33 6.10 -24.05
CA GLN A 197 -1.07 7.31 -24.39
C GLN A 197 -2.17 7.56 -23.36
N LEU A 198 -2.38 8.83 -23.02
CA LEU A 198 -3.36 9.24 -21.98
C LEU A 198 -4.79 8.84 -22.31
N SER A 199 -5.15 8.82 -23.60
CA SER A 199 -6.44 8.33 -24.06
C SER A 199 -6.25 7.52 -25.35
N ARG A 200 -6.83 6.32 -25.36
CA ARG A 200 -6.75 5.33 -26.44
C ARG A 200 -7.76 4.20 -26.22
N MET A 201 -8.17 3.51 -27.28
CA MET A 201 -9.19 2.45 -27.20
C MET A 201 -8.73 1.20 -26.43
N GLU A 202 -7.43 0.99 -26.26
CA GLU A 202 -6.88 -0.14 -25.53
C GLU A 202 -7.18 -0.06 -24.03
N TRP A 203 -7.42 1.15 -23.50
CA TRP A 203 -7.97 1.34 -22.16
C TRP A 203 -9.33 0.68 -21.98
N ASN A 204 -10.07 0.40 -23.07
CA ASN A 204 -11.32 -0.36 -23.02
C ASN A 204 -11.09 -1.80 -22.54
N ARG A 205 -9.91 -2.38 -22.79
CA ARG A 205 -9.54 -3.70 -22.24
C ARG A 205 -9.43 -3.68 -20.73
N LEU A 206 -9.07 -2.53 -20.14
CA LEU A 206 -9.09 -2.33 -18.70
C LEU A 206 -10.50 -1.99 -18.18
N GLY A 207 -11.50 -1.86 -19.04
CA GLY A 207 -12.88 -1.53 -18.66
C GLY A 207 -13.24 -0.04 -18.69
N PHE A 208 -12.38 0.83 -19.22
CA PHE A 208 -12.73 2.25 -19.47
C PHE A 208 -13.58 2.37 -20.74
N ARG A 209 -14.81 2.87 -20.66
CA ARG A 209 -15.79 2.82 -21.76
C ARG A 209 -15.43 3.72 -22.94
N HIS A 210 -14.71 4.80 -22.69
CA HIS A 210 -14.40 5.80 -23.72
C HIS A 210 -12.91 5.91 -24.01
N GLY A 211 -12.12 4.98 -23.45
CA GLY A 211 -10.68 5.01 -23.54
C GLY A 211 -10.04 6.24 -22.89
N ASP A 212 -10.72 6.87 -21.92
CA ASP A 212 -10.25 8.06 -21.19
C ASP A 212 -10.32 7.80 -19.67
N PRO A 213 -9.27 7.19 -19.09
CA PRO A 213 -9.21 6.90 -17.65
C PRO A 213 -9.36 8.14 -16.77
N MET A 214 -8.84 9.30 -17.20
CA MET A 214 -8.88 10.54 -16.41
C MET A 214 -10.32 11.01 -16.19
N ARG A 215 -11.13 10.96 -17.25
CA ARG A 215 -12.55 11.33 -17.19
C ARG A 215 -13.37 10.32 -16.38
N GLU A 216 -13.05 9.04 -16.47
CA GLU A 216 -13.87 7.97 -15.89
C GLU A 216 -13.58 7.68 -14.41
N LEU A 217 -12.32 7.80 -13.95
CA LEU A 217 -11.92 7.54 -12.56
C LEU A 217 -12.30 8.67 -11.59
N GLN A 218 -12.42 9.91 -12.08
CA GLN A 218 -12.77 11.15 -11.36
C GLN A 218 -11.84 11.58 -10.22
N PHE A 219 -11.39 10.66 -9.34
CA PHE A 219 -10.56 10.95 -8.16
C PHE A 219 -9.26 10.13 -8.15
N LEU A 220 -8.28 10.64 -7.40
CA LEU A 220 -6.93 10.07 -7.36
C LEU A 220 -6.85 8.72 -6.67
N LEU A 221 -7.62 8.48 -5.59
CA LEU A 221 -7.48 7.24 -4.81
C LEU A 221 -7.78 5.97 -5.62
N PRO A 222 -8.88 5.86 -6.39
CA PRO A 222 -9.11 4.71 -7.28
C PRO A 222 -7.94 4.40 -8.22
N LEU A 223 -7.31 5.45 -8.78
CA LEU A 223 -6.13 5.28 -9.64
C LEU A 223 -4.95 4.71 -8.86
N GLN A 224 -4.67 5.23 -7.67
CA GLN A 224 -3.60 4.73 -6.80
C GLN A 224 -3.81 3.25 -6.43
N CYS A 225 -5.05 2.86 -6.15
CA CYS A 225 -5.43 1.48 -5.87
C CYS A 225 -5.14 0.53 -7.05
N LEU A 226 -5.57 0.91 -8.26
CA LEU A 226 -5.32 0.12 -9.47
C LEU A 226 -3.82 -0.03 -9.76
N VAL A 227 -3.06 1.07 -9.64
CA VAL A 227 -1.60 1.04 -9.82
C VAL A 227 -0.96 0.09 -8.80
N PHE A 228 -1.29 0.24 -7.51
CA PHE A 228 -0.76 -0.63 -6.47
C PHE A 228 -1.06 -2.11 -6.75
N PHE A 229 -2.30 -2.43 -7.10
CA PHE A 229 -2.70 -3.81 -7.36
C PHE A 229 -1.93 -4.43 -8.52
N HIS A 230 -1.68 -3.67 -9.59
CA HIS A 230 -0.97 -4.16 -10.76
C HIS A 230 0.56 -4.18 -10.62
N GLU A 231 1.14 -3.34 -9.76
CA GLU A 231 2.57 -3.31 -9.50
C GLU A 231 2.99 -4.30 -8.41
N VAL A 232 2.23 -4.37 -7.31
CA VAL A 232 2.56 -5.20 -6.15
C VAL A 232 1.99 -6.62 -6.30
N HIS A 233 0.75 -6.74 -6.75
CA HIS A 233 0.05 -8.03 -6.86
C HIS A 233 -0.12 -8.45 -8.33
N ARG A 234 0.87 -8.14 -9.17
CA ARG A 234 0.83 -8.37 -10.63
C ARG A 234 0.43 -9.79 -11.02
N THR A 235 0.96 -10.79 -10.31
CA THR A 235 0.72 -12.22 -10.55
C THR A 235 -0.73 -12.62 -10.33
N VAL A 236 -1.48 -11.85 -9.53
CA VAL A 236 -2.91 -12.02 -9.30
C VAL A 236 -3.74 -11.09 -10.19
N ALA A 237 -3.32 -9.84 -10.35
CA ALA A 237 -4.06 -8.82 -11.08
C ALA A 237 -4.18 -9.13 -12.58
N LEU A 238 -3.11 -9.62 -13.22
CA LEU A 238 -3.10 -9.90 -14.66
C LEU A 238 -4.03 -11.05 -15.07
N PRO A 239 -4.05 -12.22 -14.41
CA PRO A 239 -5.04 -13.26 -14.70
C PRO A 239 -6.48 -12.74 -14.59
N ILE A 240 -6.81 -12.02 -13.52
CA ILE A 240 -8.15 -11.45 -13.34
C ILE A 240 -8.52 -10.53 -14.51
N LEU A 241 -7.61 -9.65 -14.91
CA LEU A 241 -7.81 -8.76 -16.06
C LEU A 241 -8.01 -9.54 -17.36
N ASN A 242 -7.19 -10.55 -17.63
CA ASN A 242 -7.25 -11.33 -18.86
C ASN A 242 -8.58 -12.11 -18.98
N ASP A 243 -9.15 -12.53 -17.85
CA ASP A 243 -10.46 -13.19 -17.80
C ASP A 243 -11.61 -12.26 -18.24
N GLN A 244 -11.42 -10.93 -18.24
CA GLN A 244 -12.45 -9.94 -18.61
C GLN A 244 -12.62 -9.74 -20.12
N SER A 245 -12.39 -10.79 -20.91
CA SER A 245 -12.54 -10.78 -22.37
C SER A 245 -13.82 -11.46 -22.86
N GLY A 246 -14.58 -12.10 -21.95
CA GLY A 246 -15.77 -12.91 -22.26
C GLY A 246 -17.11 -12.16 -22.15
N PRO A 247 -18.24 -12.84 -22.47
CA PRO A 247 -19.58 -12.26 -22.36
C PRO A 247 -19.99 -11.95 -20.91
N GLU A 248 -19.38 -12.63 -19.94
CA GLU A 248 -19.57 -12.41 -18.51
C GLU A 248 -18.54 -11.43 -17.93
N ALA A 249 -17.77 -10.72 -18.77
CA ALA A 249 -16.77 -9.77 -18.31
C ALA A 249 -17.42 -8.56 -17.62
N TYR A 250 -16.82 -8.12 -16.52
CA TYR A 250 -17.13 -6.83 -15.91
C TYR A 250 -16.12 -5.76 -16.32
N SER A 251 -16.51 -4.49 -16.18
CA SER A 251 -15.62 -3.35 -16.44
C SER A 251 -14.53 -3.25 -15.34
N TYR A 252 -13.43 -3.99 -15.52
CA TYR A 252 -12.36 -4.19 -14.52
C TYR A 252 -11.98 -2.94 -13.72
N ALA A 253 -11.55 -1.86 -14.38
CA ALA A 253 -11.09 -0.64 -13.72
C ALA A 253 -12.23 0.16 -13.09
N LEU A 254 -13.44 0.13 -13.68
CA LEU A 254 -14.60 0.81 -13.11
C LEU A 254 -15.11 0.09 -11.86
N VAL A 255 -15.16 -1.23 -11.88
CA VAL A 255 -15.43 -2.06 -10.69
C VAL A 255 -14.35 -1.84 -9.65
N GLY A 256 -13.07 -1.89 -10.04
CA GLY A 256 -11.95 -1.56 -9.17
C GLY A 256 -12.09 -0.18 -8.54
N SER A 257 -12.68 0.79 -9.24
CA SER A 257 -12.95 2.11 -8.66
C SER A 257 -14.09 2.07 -7.66
N GLN A 258 -15.17 1.33 -7.94
CA GLN A 258 -16.28 1.15 -7.00
C GLN A 258 -15.84 0.47 -5.71
N ILE A 259 -14.96 -0.53 -5.78
CA ILE A 259 -14.40 -1.18 -4.59
C ILE A 259 -13.62 -0.16 -3.74
N ALA A 260 -12.80 0.69 -4.37
CA ALA A 260 -12.11 1.76 -3.64
C ALA A 260 -13.09 2.72 -2.96
N TYR A 261 -14.22 3.06 -3.60
CA TYR A 261 -15.27 3.87 -2.99
C TYR A 261 -15.97 3.17 -1.82
N VAL A 262 -16.32 1.90 -1.96
CA VAL A 262 -16.91 1.08 -0.87
C VAL A 262 -16.00 1.08 0.36
N LEU A 263 -14.70 0.83 0.16
CA LEU A 263 -13.73 0.83 1.27
C LEU A 263 -13.54 2.24 1.86
N ALA A 264 -13.53 3.28 1.03
CA ALA A 264 -13.45 4.66 1.50
C ALA A 264 -14.67 5.06 2.33
N ASP A 265 -15.86 4.57 1.98
CA ASP A 265 -17.09 4.82 2.73
C ASP A 265 -17.12 4.02 4.04
N LEU A 266 -16.69 2.75 4.02
CA LEU A 266 -16.55 1.90 5.21
C LEU A 266 -15.59 2.53 6.24
N LEU A 267 -14.51 3.12 5.75
CA LEU A 267 -13.53 3.84 6.55
C LEU A 267 -13.91 5.30 6.79
N GLN A 268 -15.05 5.81 6.30
CA GLN A 268 -15.49 7.20 6.50
C GLN A 268 -14.46 8.26 6.07
N LEU A 269 -13.86 8.06 4.89
CA LEU A 269 -12.85 8.97 4.32
C LEU A 269 -13.46 10.18 3.61
N ARG A 270 -14.69 10.08 3.07
CA ARG A 270 -15.30 11.17 2.29
C ARG A 270 -15.54 12.42 3.14
N ASP A 271 -16.17 12.25 4.29
CA ASP A 271 -16.49 13.32 5.23
C ASP A 271 -15.40 13.51 6.29
N GLY A 272 -14.50 12.53 6.44
CA GLY A 272 -13.46 12.53 7.47
C GLY A 272 -13.98 12.07 8.83
N GLY A 273 -15.13 11.38 8.88
CA GLY A 273 -15.71 10.82 10.10
C GLY A 273 -14.77 9.87 10.85
N CYS A 274 -13.83 9.25 10.13
CA CYS A 274 -12.81 8.35 10.68
C CYS A 274 -11.99 8.94 11.82
N LEU A 275 -11.67 10.24 11.75
CA LEU A 275 -10.66 10.88 12.61
C LEU A 275 -11.05 10.87 14.10
N GLY A 276 -12.35 10.80 14.41
CA GLY A 276 -12.85 10.77 15.79
C GLY A 276 -13.54 9.47 16.19
N SER A 277 -13.54 8.46 15.33
CA SER A 277 -14.27 7.22 15.55
C SER A 277 -13.41 6.17 16.26
N GLU A 278 -14.00 5.42 17.20
CA GLU A 278 -13.30 4.33 17.88
C GLU A 278 -13.59 3.00 17.18
N ARG A 279 -12.53 2.27 16.78
CA ARG A 279 -12.60 1.01 16.02
C ARG A 279 -11.43 0.08 16.41
N PRO A 280 -11.54 -1.24 16.17
CA PRO A 280 -10.48 -2.20 16.54
C PRO A 280 -9.26 -2.15 15.64
N PHE A 281 -9.40 -1.61 14.44
CA PHE A 281 -8.46 -1.80 13.34
C PHE A 281 -7.61 -0.56 13.03
N TRP A 282 -7.68 0.53 13.82
CA TRP A 282 -6.96 1.75 13.41
C TRP A 282 -5.45 1.59 13.41
N ARG A 283 -4.91 0.67 14.22
CA ARG A 283 -3.47 0.39 14.26
C ARG A 283 -2.95 -0.16 12.93
N LEU A 284 -3.76 -0.92 12.19
CA LEU A 284 -3.44 -1.38 10.84
C LEU A 284 -3.05 -0.21 9.91
N PHE A 285 -3.74 0.93 10.04
CA PHE A 285 -3.53 2.10 9.19
C PHE A 285 -2.34 2.97 9.60
N GLU A 286 -1.54 2.55 10.59
CA GLU A 286 -0.20 3.13 10.80
C GLU A 286 0.72 2.81 9.62
N ASP A 287 0.51 1.66 8.97
CA ASP A 287 1.20 1.25 7.77
C ASP A 287 0.60 1.94 6.52
N PRO A 288 1.40 2.70 5.74
CA PRO A 288 0.92 3.35 4.51
C PRO A 288 0.37 2.40 3.45
N ILE A 289 0.71 1.10 3.48
CA ILE A 289 0.24 0.14 2.47
C ILE A 289 -1.10 -0.50 2.83
N ALA A 290 -1.53 -0.42 4.09
CA ALA A 290 -2.64 -1.21 4.61
C ALA A 290 -3.96 -1.01 3.86
N PHE A 291 -4.28 0.23 3.46
CA PHE A 291 -5.48 0.50 2.67
C PHE A 291 -5.42 -0.16 1.30
N PHE A 292 -4.25 -0.15 0.66
CA PHE A 292 -4.05 -0.72 -0.66
C PHE A 292 -4.00 -2.25 -0.63
N GLU A 293 -3.55 -2.84 0.48
CA GLU A 293 -3.66 -4.29 0.70
C GLU A 293 -5.12 -4.70 0.92
N LEU A 294 -5.86 -3.96 1.76
CA LEU A 294 -7.30 -4.17 1.95
C LEU A 294 -8.06 -4.07 0.62
N TYR A 295 -7.69 -3.11 -0.22
CA TYR A 295 -8.19 -2.98 -1.58
C TYR A 295 -7.93 -4.22 -2.44
N SER A 296 -6.69 -4.71 -2.44
CA SER A 296 -6.27 -5.87 -3.22
C SER A 296 -7.02 -7.14 -2.80
N ILE A 297 -7.19 -7.33 -1.49
CA ILE A 297 -7.99 -8.41 -0.90
C ILE A 297 -9.47 -8.28 -1.31
N ALA A 298 -10.05 -7.08 -1.21
CA ALA A 298 -11.43 -6.81 -1.57
C ALA A 298 -11.70 -7.02 -3.07
N PHE A 299 -10.75 -6.65 -3.94
CA PHE A 299 -10.83 -6.93 -5.38
C PHE A 299 -10.89 -8.43 -5.64
N ARG A 300 -10.01 -9.21 -5.02
CA ARG A 300 -10.03 -10.68 -5.15
C ARG A 300 -11.34 -11.28 -4.64
N ALA A 301 -11.91 -10.75 -3.55
CA ALA A 301 -13.21 -11.17 -3.06
C ALA A 301 -14.34 -10.85 -4.06
N PHE A 302 -14.31 -9.68 -4.70
CA PHE A 302 -15.22 -9.34 -5.79
C PHE A 302 -15.11 -10.34 -6.93
N ASP A 303 -13.90 -10.59 -7.43
CA ASP A 303 -13.69 -11.46 -8.58
C ASP A 303 -14.12 -12.91 -8.29
N ALA A 304 -13.86 -13.41 -7.09
CA ALA A 304 -14.32 -14.71 -6.65
C ALA A 304 -15.85 -14.78 -6.59
N SER A 305 -16.51 -13.77 -6.02
CA SER A 305 -17.97 -13.69 -5.99
C SER A 305 -18.56 -13.61 -7.39
N TRP A 306 -17.97 -12.81 -8.29
CA TRP A 306 -18.38 -12.71 -9.68
C TRP A 306 -18.29 -14.07 -10.38
N LYS A 307 -17.16 -14.77 -10.28
CA LYS A 307 -16.96 -16.08 -10.91
C LYS A 307 -17.91 -17.17 -10.39
N LEU A 308 -18.29 -17.12 -9.11
CA LEU A 308 -19.21 -18.10 -8.53
C LEU A 308 -20.68 -17.87 -8.91
N ASP A 309 -21.08 -16.61 -9.11
CA ASP A 309 -22.49 -16.24 -9.23
C ASP A 309 -22.86 -15.44 -10.49
N ALA A 310 -21.94 -15.17 -11.42
CA ALA A 310 -22.22 -14.45 -12.67
C ALA A 310 -23.34 -15.10 -13.52
N GLY A 311 -23.49 -16.43 -13.43
CA GLY A 311 -24.58 -17.16 -14.08
C GLY A 311 -25.95 -17.01 -13.39
N LYS A 312 -25.99 -16.50 -12.15
CA LYS A 312 -27.22 -16.28 -11.35
C LYS A 312 -27.61 -14.81 -11.25
N SER A 313 -26.62 -13.92 -11.18
CA SER A 313 -26.79 -12.47 -11.12
C SER A 313 -25.59 -11.79 -11.76
N SER A 314 -25.80 -11.05 -12.85
CA SER A 314 -24.80 -10.17 -13.44
C SER A 314 -24.85 -8.75 -12.85
N ASP A 315 -25.56 -8.57 -11.72
CA ASP A 315 -25.67 -7.29 -11.04
C ASP A 315 -24.40 -7.00 -10.22
N ILE A 316 -23.61 -6.04 -10.71
CA ILE A 316 -22.41 -5.55 -10.03
C ILE A 316 -22.70 -5.15 -8.57
N ASN A 317 -23.89 -4.61 -8.26
CA ASN A 317 -24.21 -4.15 -6.91
C ASN A 317 -24.35 -5.30 -5.91
N PHE A 318 -24.81 -6.48 -6.37
CA PHE A 318 -24.87 -7.68 -5.54
C PHE A 318 -23.47 -8.06 -5.05
N HIS A 319 -22.51 -8.09 -5.97
CA HIS A 319 -21.12 -8.42 -5.66
C HIS A 319 -20.41 -7.32 -4.86
N LEU A 320 -20.70 -6.04 -5.11
CA LEU A 320 -20.18 -4.94 -4.29
C LEU A 320 -20.72 -5.00 -2.85
N SER A 321 -21.98 -5.41 -2.66
CA SER A 321 -22.55 -5.61 -1.33
C SER A 321 -21.84 -6.74 -0.59
N TYR A 322 -21.58 -7.86 -1.27
CA TYR A 322 -20.75 -8.95 -0.73
C TYR A 322 -19.36 -8.46 -0.31
N VAL A 323 -18.69 -7.66 -1.15
CA VAL A 323 -17.38 -7.07 -0.82
C VAL A 323 -17.44 -6.17 0.40
N SER A 324 -18.49 -5.36 0.54
CA SER A 324 -18.71 -4.50 1.70
C SER A 324 -18.83 -5.33 2.97
N ASP A 325 -19.68 -6.37 2.97
CA ASP A 325 -19.89 -7.24 4.12
C ASP A 325 -18.61 -8.01 4.48
N PHE A 326 -17.91 -8.53 3.47
CA PHE A 326 -16.62 -9.22 3.63
C PHE A 326 -15.56 -8.30 4.24
N ALA A 327 -15.39 -7.08 3.71
CA ALA A 327 -14.41 -6.12 4.22
C ALA A 327 -14.76 -5.64 5.64
N GLN A 328 -16.06 -5.45 5.93
CA GLN A 328 -16.52 -5.10 7.25
C GLN A 328 -16.23 -6.20 8.27
N GLU A 329 -16.49 -7.46 7.93
CA GLU A 329 -16.17 -8.60 8.80
C GLU A 329 -14.66 -8.75 9.00
N LEU A 330 -13.87 -8.57 7.94
CA LEU A 330 -12.41 -8.60 7.99
C LEU A 330 -11.86 -7.55 8.96
N LEU A 331 -12.35 -6.32 8.87
CA LEU A 331 -11.96 -5.23 9.77
C LEU A 331 -12.51 -5.44 11.20
N ARG A 332 -13.69 -6.02 11.36
CA ARG A 332 -14.29 -6.33 12.68
C ARG A 332 -13.42 -7.29 13.50
N ARG A 333 -12.65 -8.17 12.85
CA ARG A 333 -11.66 -9.04 13.51
C ARG A 333 -10.47 -8.28 14.10
N GLY A 334 -10.34 -6.98 13.83
CA GLY A 334 -9.34 -6.11 14.43
C GLY A 334 -7.90 -6.43 14.02
N PRO A 335 -7.58 -6.59 12.72
CA PRO A 335 -6.19 -6.71 12.31
C PRO A 335 -5.40 -5.48 12.77
N GLU A 336 -4.23 -5.71 13.37
CA GLU A 336 -3.32 -4.65 13.81
C GLU A 336 -2.19 -4.39 12.81
N THR A 337 -1.95 -5.35 11.90
CA THR A 337 -0.87 -5.32 10.91
C THR A 337 -1.36 -5.87 9.56
N VAL A 338 -0.65 -5.54 8.48
CA VAL A 338 -0.94 -6.06 7.14
C VAL A 338 -0.87 -7.59 7.10
N ALA A 339 0.09 -8.19 7.82
CA ALA A 339 0.18 -9.65 7.94
C ALA A 339 -1.08 -10.27 8.58
N SER A 340 -1.56 -9.69 9.69
CA SER A 340 -2.79 -10.15 10.34
C SER A 340 -4.05 -9.90 9.48
N LEU A 341 -4.07 -8.83 8.68
CA LEU A 341 -5.14 -8.57 7.71
C LEU A 341 -5.21 -9.69 6.66
N VAL A 342 -4.06 -10.04 6.08
CA VAL A 342 -3.95 -11.12 5.08
C VAL A 342 -4.34 -12.47 5.69
N GLU A 343 -3.86 -12.77 6.90
CA GLU A 343 -4.21 -14.01 7.62
C GLU A 343 -5.72 -14.12 7.86
N HIS A 344 -6.36 -13.07 8.38
CA HIS A 344 -7.80 -13.05 8.58
C HIS A 344 -8.58 -13.21 7.26
N ALA A 345 -8.08 -12.63 6.17
CA ALA A 345 -8.70 -12.79 4.84
C ALA A 345 -8.63 -14.24 4.35
N TYR A 346 -7.49 -14.92 4.53
CA TYR A 346 -7.36 -16.35 4.21
C TYR A 346 -8.30 -17.22 5.05
N GLN A 347 -8.49 -16.89 6.32
CA GLN A 347 -9.43 -17.62 7.17
C GLN A 347 -10.88 -17.44 6.69
N LEU A 348 -11.28 -16.23 6.26
CA LEU A 348 -12.63 -15.96 5.75
C LEU A 348 -12.91 -16.59 4.38
N GLN A 349 -11.89 -16.76 3.53
CA GLN A 349 -12.06 -17.40 2.21
C GLN A 349 -12.28 -18.91 2.29
N ASN A 350 -11.97 -19.54 3.44
CA ASN A 350 -12.15 -20.97 3.70
C ASN A 350 -13.39 -21.27 4.57
N TRP A 351 -14.32 -20.30 4.69
CA TRP A 351 -15.54 -20.44 5.50
C TRP A 351 -16.76 -20.84 4.68
#